data_AF-A0A2P7ATE4-F1
#
_entry.id   AF-A0A2P7ATE4-F1
#
_cell.length_a   1.000
_cell.length_b   1.000
_cell.length_c   1.000
_cell.angle_alpha   90.00
_cell.angle_beta   90.00
_cell.angle_gamma   90.00
#
_symmetry.space_group_name_H-M   'P 1'
#
loop_
_entity.id
_entity.type
_entity.pdbx_description
1 polymer ?
#
loop_
_entity_poly.entity_id
_entity_poly.type
_entity_poly.pdbx_seq_one_letter_code
_entity_poly.pdbx_strand_id
1 'polypeptide(L)' 'MMRAAIVGPLTDVEYESPEHRYAHCMEALRERFLDEVSTKEILAIADEAELSGWSFTEVRRAIDALVAEKAREAGADPC' A
#
# COMPACT_ATOMS: atom_id res chain seq x y z
N MET A 1 -31.34 -8.91 46.10
CA MET A 1 -31.49 -9.66 44.84
C MET A 1 -31.15 -8.74 43.68
N MET A 2 -30.45 -9.28 42.69
CA MET A 2 -29.90 -8.66 41.47
C MET A 2 -30.87 -7.78 40.67
N ARG A 3 -30.31 -6.80 39.92
CA ARG A 3 -30.32 -6.75 38.44
C ARG A 3 -29.40 -5.60 38.00
N ALA A 4 -28.16 -5.90 37.66
CA ALA A 4 -27.69 -6.27 36.32
C ALA A 4 -27.68 -5.06 35.36
N ALA A 5 -26.48 -4.52 35.17
CA ALA A 5 -26.15 -3.59 34.10
C ALA A 5 -26.38 -4.26 32.74
N ILE A 6 -27.04 -3.57 31.82
CA ILE A 6 -27.04 -3.92 30.40
C ILE A 6 -26.19 -2.87 29.71
N VAL A 7 -24.90 -3.14 29.62
CA VAL A 7 -24.01 -2.50 28.64
C VAL A 7 -23.80 -3.54 27.55
N GLY A 8 -24.63 -3.48 26.51
CA GLY A 8 -24.42 -4.24 25.28
C GLY A 8 -23.17 -3.73 24.56
N PRO A 9 -22.53 -4.57 23.74
CA PRO A 9 -21.20 -4.29 23.19
C PRO A 9 -21.25 -3.10 22.25
N LEU A 10 -20.35 -2.13 22.46
CA LEU A 10 -19.97 -1.18 21.42
C LEU A 10 -19.36 -2.04 20.32
N THR A 11 -20.05 -2.14 19.19
CA THR A 11 -19.52 -2.79 17.99
C THR A 11 -18.18 -2.14 17.66
N ASP A 12 -17.11 -2.93 17.72
CA ASP A 12 -15.78 -2.60 17.21
C ASP A 12 -15.87 -2.38 15.69
N VAL A 13 -16.35 -1.21 15.28
CA VAL A 13 -16.08 -0.73 13.91
C VAL A 13 -14.61 -0.36 13.95
N GLU A 14 -13.75 -1.30 13.56
CA GLU A 14 -12.32 -1.05 13.37
C GLU A 14 -12.19 0.15 12.42
N TYR A 15 -11.92 1.32 12.99
CA TYR A 15 -11.62 2.50 12.21
C TYR A 15 -10.25 2.26 11.58
N GLU A 16 -10.24 1.71 10.36
CA GLU A 16 -9.04 1.63 9.57
C GLU A 16 -8.51 3.04 9.36
N SER A 17 -7.31 3.30 9.87
CA SER A 17 -6.63 4.56 9.61
C SER A 17 -6.48 4.74 8.09
N PRO A 18 -6.46 5.99 7.58
CA PRO A 18 -6.17 6.26 6.18
C PRO A 18 -4.87 5.59 5.69
N GLU A 19 -3.89 5.45 6.60
CA GLU A 19 -2.63 4.76 6.35
C GLU A 19 -2.80 3.25 6.12
N HIS A 20 -3.67 2.58 6.90
CA HIS A 20 -4.01 1.18 6.67
C HIS A 20 -4.76 0.97 5.35
N ARG A 21 -5.70 1.86 5.01
CA ARG A 21 -6.41 1.80 3.72
C ARG A 21 -5.46 1.96 2.53
N TYR A 22 -4.55 2.91 2.62
CA TYR A 22 -3.52 3.11 1.60
C TYR A 22 -2.60 1.89 1.48
N ALA A 23 -2.20 1.29 2.60
CA ALA A 23 -1.36 0.09 2.60
C ALA A 23 -2.08 -1.10 1.92
N HIS A 24 -3.34 -1.36 2.27
CA HIS A 24 -4.13 -2.42 1.65
C HIS A 24 -4.35 -2.19 0.15
N CYS A 25 -4.64 -0.95 -0.24
CA CYS A 25 -4.75 -0.57 -1.64
C CYS A 25 -3.45 -0.87 -2.41
N MET A 26 -2.31 -0.41 -1.89
CA MET A 26 -1.02 -0.62 -2.56
C MET A 26 -0.62 -2.10 -2.62
N GLU A 27 -0.96 -2.90 -1.60
CA GLU A 27 -0.76 -4.35 -1.63
C GLU A 27 -1.56 -4.99 -2.77
N ALA A 28 -2.84 -4.67 -2.90
CA ALA A 28 -3.69 -5.19 -3.98
C ALA A 28 -3.18 -4.79 -5.38
N LEU A 29 -2.62 -3.59 -5.53
CA LEU A 29 -2.02 -3.16 -6.79
C LEU A 29 -0.71 -3.88 -7.09
N ARG A 30 0.15 -4.07 -6.09
CA ARG A 30 1.40 -4.83 -6.26
C ARG A 30 1.12 -6.26 -6.70
N GLU A 31 0.15 -6.93 -6.08
CA GLU A 31 -0.24 -8.30 -6.46
C GLU A 31 -0.65 -8.43 -7.93
N ARG A 32 -1.17 -7.34 -8.52
CA ARG A 32 -1.72 -7.35 -9.88
C ARG A 32 -0.77 -6.78 -10.94
N PHE A 33 0.04 -5.80 -10.57
CA PHE A 33 0.77 -4.96 -11.53
C PHE A 33 2.28 -4.92 -11.29
N LEU A 34 2.81 -5.55 -10.23
CA LEU A 34 4.26 -5.57 -10.01
C LEU A 34 5.00 -6.28 -11.15
N ASP A 35 4.43 -7.34 -11.71
CA ASP A 35 5.01 -8.07 -12.85
C ASP A 35 5.02 -7.25 -14.15
N GLU A 36 4.20 -6.20 -14.24
CA GLU A 36 4.18 -5.25 -15.37
C GLU A 36 5.26 -4.16 -15.22
N VAL A 37 5.88 -4.03 -14.04
CA VAL A 37 7.05 -3.16 -13.85
C VAL A 37 8.28 -3.90 -14.34
N SER A 38 8.96 -3.33 -15.33
CA SER A 38 10.11 -4.01 -15.93
C SER A 38 11.29 -4.07 -14.96
N THR A 39 12.08 -5.13 -15.05
CA THR A 39 13.34 -5.25 -14.30
C THR A 39 14.26 -4.05 -14.54
N LYS A 40 14.23 -3.46 -15.74
CA LYS A 40 15.01 -2.25 -16.06
C LYS A 40 14.58 -1.05 -15.21
N GLU A 41 13.28 -0.84 -15.02
CA GLU A 41 12.77 0.26 -14.18
C GLU A 41 13.12 0.04 -12.71
N ILE A 42 13.02 -1.22 -12.22
CA ILE A 42 13.41 -1.57 -10.84
C ILE A 42 14.91 -1.34 -10.62
N LEU A 43 15.76 -1.75 -11.56
CA LEU A 43 17.20 -1.54 -11.48
C LEU A 43 17.58 -0.05 -11.52
N ALA A 44 16.88 0.76 -12.34
CA ALA A 44 17.12 2.19 -12.36
C ALA A 44 16.84 2.84 -10.99
N ILE A 45 15.78 2.42 -10.30
CA ILE A 45 15.51 2.85 -8.91
C ILE A 45 16.61 2.38 -7.97
N ALA A 46 17.07 1.12 -8.09
CA ALA A 46 18.12 0.58 -7.22
C ALA A 46 19.45 1.35 -7.38
N ASP A 47 19.85 1.63 -8.63
CA ASP A 47 21.07 2.40 -8.93
C ASP A 47 20.97 3.83 -8.38
N GLU A 48 19.83 4.50 -8.58
CA GLU A 48 19.62 5.85 -8.04
C GLU A 48 19.57 5.87 -6.52
N ALA A 49 18.96 4.86 -5.90
CA ALA A 49 18.89 4.69 -4.46
C ALA A 49 20.27 4.48 -3.84
N GLU A 50 21.13 3.69 -4.48
CA GLU A 50 22.51 3.49 -4.03
C GLU A 50 23.31 4.80 -4.11
N LEU A 51 23.23 5.51 -5.24
CA LEU A 51 23.95 6.77 -5.45
C LEU A 51 23.50 7.88 -4.50
N SER A 52 22.20 7.90 -4.18
CA SER A 52 21.57 8.96 -3.39
C SER A 52 21.42 8.62 -1.91
N GLY A 53 21.75 7.37 -1.52
CA GLY A 53 21.62 6.90 -0.15
C GLY A 53 20.17 6.78 0.33
N TRP A 54 19.24 6.37 -0.54
CA TRP A 54 17.83 6.22 -0.18
C TRP A 54 17.63 5.11 0.85
N SER A 55 16.69 5.33 1.75
CA SER A 55 16.20 4.30 2.64
C SER A 55 15.39 3.24 1.89
N PHE A 56 15.25 2.06 2.49
CA PHE A 56 14.36 1.00 1.97
C PHE A 56 12.92 1.50 1.77
N THR A 57 12.43 2.37 2.66
CA THR A 57 11.09 2.96 2.56
C THR A 57 10.94 3.83 1.32
N GLU A 58 11.97 4.60 0.95
CA GLU A 58 11.96 5.45 -0.24
C GLU A 58 12.02 4.61 -1.52
N VAL A 59 12.87 3.58 -1.55
CA VAL A 59 12.91 2.60 -2.65
C VAL A 59 11.54 1.95 -2.85
N ARG A 60 10.92 1.48 -1.75
CA ARG A 60 9.60 0.86 -1.78
C ARG A 60 8.53 1.83 -2.29
N ARG A 61 8.57 3.11 -1.91
CA ARG A 61 7.65 4.13 -2.42
C ARG A 61 7.86 4.42 -3.92
N ALA A 62 9.10 4.40 -4.39
CA ALA A 62 9.39 4.59 -5.81
C ALA A 62 8.84 3.42 -6.65
N ILE A 63 9.01 2.19 -6.18
CA ILE A 63 8.41 1.00 -6.81
C ILE A 63 6.88 1.08 -6.79
N ASP A 64 6.29 1.51 -5.67
CA ASP A 64 4.83 1.71 -5.57
C ASP A 64 4.30 2.70 -6.58
N ALA A 65 5.03 3.78 -6.83
CA ALA A 65 4.66 4.77 -7.84
C ALA A 65 4.65 4.16 -9.26
N LEU A 66 5.62 3.29 -9.58
CA LEU A 66 5.64 2.57 -10.85
C LEU A 66 4.45 1.61 -10.96
N VAL A 67 4.16 0.85 -9.91
CA VAL A 67 3.01 -0.08 -9.85
C VAL A 67 1.70 0.68 -10.05
N ALA A 68 1.52 1.82 -9.38
CA ALA A 68 0.35 2.67 -9.53
C ALA A 68 0.21 3.23 -10.95
N GLU A 69 1.33 3.58 -11.60
CA GLU A 69 1.32 4.02 -12.99
C GLU A 69 0.89 2.89 -13.94
N LYS A 70 1.41 1.66 -13.76
CA LYS A 70 0.97 0.49 -14.55
C LYS A 70 -0.51 0.19 -14.35
N ALA A 71 -1.01 0.30 -13.12
CA ALA A 71 -2.42 0.15 -12.83
C ALA A 71 -3.26 1.20 -13.58
N ARG A 72 -2.84 2.46 -13.55
CA ARG A 72 -3.50 3.58 -14.24
C ARG A 72 -3.51 3.40 -15.76
N GLU A 73 -2.39 2.99 -16.36
CA GLU A 73 -2.26 2.68 -17.78
C GLU A 73 -3.23 1.55 -18.21
N ALA A 74 -3.44 0.57 -17.33
CA ALA A 74 -4.39 -0.53 -17.52
C ALA A 74 -5.86 -0.15 -17.22
N GLY A 75 -6.13 1.09 -16.81
CA GLY A 75 -7.46 1.56 -16.44
C GLY A 75 -7.97 1.03 -15.10
N ALA A 76 -7.07 0.51 -14.26
CA ALA A 76 -7.38 0.19 -12.87
C ALA A 76 -7.16 1.45 -12.01
N ASP A 77 -8.19 1.83 -11.26
CA ASP A 77 -8.06 2.87 -10.26
C ASP A 77 -7.26 2.30 -9.07
N PRO A 78 -6.23 3.00 -8.55
CA PRO A 78 -5.45 2.52 -7.43
C PRO A 78 -6.38 2.23 -6.24
N CYS A 79 -7.23 3.23 -6.00
CA CYS A 79 -8.12 3.53 -4.91
C CYS A 79 -8.24 5.07 -4.98
#